data_AF-A0A848UKT6-F1
#
_entry.id   AF-A0A848UKT6-F1
#
_cell.length_a   1.000
_cell.length_b   1.000
_cell.length_c   1.000
_cell.angle_alpha   90.00
_cell.angle_beta   90.00
_cell.angle_gamma   90.00
#
_symmetry.space_group_name_H-M   'P 1'
#
loop_
_entity.id
_entity.type
_entity.pdbx_description
1 polymer ?
#
loop_
_entity_poly.entity_id
_entity_poly.type
_entity_poly.pdbx_seq_one_letter_code
_entity_poly.pdbx_strand_id
1 'polypeptide(L)'
;MSRDRAPFVAQGTWRSGALHVWGWNGESPASAAWLYGGFGSNRSRWSADAQAEPGWHDSPISYGELGRVQLELPEGGVRSVAAVRLDPFGAAVWLSDTPTGDQLSPSLAWFASLTSFAVRLVGHRRVVPEVLDEGPFTVARWRPVLTPEHDDALAHAAASAPAICRNGSSASTSDILRALVDGLARAVLHHGSWRPELGRQRNTEVQALRAVFTALGKHDPVIRSGTDEFHHAVDDLTRRLDRHRLRLAGEPVVRGRVRLTLPDDPGDPWLVEL
;
A
#
# COMPACT_ATOMS: atom_id res chain seq x y z
N MET A 1 -25.29 6.96 -39.80
CA MET A 1 -24.99 5.61 -39.25
C MET A 1 -23.95 5.78 -38.15
N SER A 2 -24.38 5.86 -36.90
CA SER A 2 -23.47 5.89 -35.75
C SER A 2 -22.84 4.50 -35.64
N ARG A 3 -21.52 4.39 -35.82
CA ARG A 3 -20.81 3.17 -35.45
C ARG A 3 -20.97 3.04 -33.94
N ASP A 4 -21.71 2.02 -33.51
CA ASP A 4 -21.78 1.65 -32.10
C ASP A 4 -20.34 1.37 -31.64
N ARG A 5 -19.75 2.33 -30.93
CA ARG A 5 -18.43 2.14 -30.33
C ARG A 5 -18.61 1.19 -29.18
N ALA A 6 -17.73 0.19 -29.08
CA ALA A 6 -17.69 -0.69 -27.94
C ALA A 6 -17.69 0.13 -26.63
N PRO A 7 -18.42 -0.32 -25.59
CA PRO A 7 -18.45 0.37 -24.32
C PRO A 7 -17.05 0.38 -23.68
N PHE A 8 -16.72 1.46 -22.98
CA PHE A 8 -15.48 1.51 -22.22
C PHE A 8 -15.59 0.61 -20.99
N VAL A 9 -14.54 -0.17 -20.75
CA VAL A 9 -14.35 -0.98 -19.54
C VAL A 9 -13.28 -0.31 -18.69
N ALA A 10 -13.53 -0.24 -17.38
CA ALA A 10 -12.59 0.33 -16.43
C ALA A 10 -11.36 -0.58 -16.27
N GLN A 11 -10.17 0.01 -16.22
CA GLN A 11 -8.88 -0.65 -16.06
C GLN A 11 -8.15 -0.04 -14.87
N GLY A 12 -7.33 -0.85 -14.20
CA GLY A 12 -6.48 -0.43 -13.09
C GLY A 12 -5.00 -0.52 -13.44
N THR A 13 -4.23 0.50 -13.05
CA THR A 13 -2.77 0.50 -13.15
C THR A 13 -2.17 1.10 -11.89
N TRP A 14 -1.24 0.40 -11.24
CA TRP A 14 -0.49 0.92 -10.11
C TRP A 14 0.72 1.71 -10.59
N ARG A 15 0.82 2.96 -10.16
CA ARG A 15 1.97 3.82 -10.46
C ARG A 15 2.12 4.89 -9.38
N SER A 16 3.36 5.26 -9.05
CA SER A 16 3.66 6.32 -8.08
C SER A 16 2.94 6.13 -6.72
N GLY A 17 2.85 4.89 -6.26
CA GLY A 17 2.25 4.54 -4.97
C GLY A 17 0.72 4.62 -4.91
N ALA A 18 0.03 4.66 -6.05
CA ALA A 18 -1.42 4.78 -6.11
C ALA A 18 -2.04 3.96 -7.25
N LEU A 19 -3.30 3.57 -7.08
CA LEU A 19 -4.10 2.92 -8.12
C LEU A 19 -4.66 3.99 -9.06
N HIS A 20 -4.37 3.89 -10.35
CA HIS A 20 -4.94 4.75 -11.38
C HIS A 20 -6.03 3.98 -12.12
N VAL A 21 -7.25 4.51 -12.07
CA VAL A 21 -8.43 3.96 -12.74
C VAL A 21 -8.70 4.74 -14.01
N TRP A 22 -8.77 4.06 -15.15
CA TRP A 22 -8.97 4.66 -16.46
C TRP A 22 -9.86 3.76 -17.33
N GLY A 23 -10.31 4.22 -18.51
CA GLY A 23 -11.22 3.45 -19.36
C GLY A 23 -10.61 3.05 -20.70
N TRP A 24 -10.95 1.86 -21.20
CA TRP A 24 -10.52 1.34 -22.49
C TRP A 24 -11.67 0.59 -23.19
N ASN A 25 -11.86 0.81 -24.48
CA ASN A 25 -12.90 0.13 -25.26
C ASN A 25 -12.37 -0.82 -26.35
N GLY A 26 -11.09 -1.18 -26.30
CA GLY A 26 -10.44 -1.98 -27.35
C GLY A 26 -9.72 -1.14 -28.42
N GLU A 27 -10.13 0.11 -28.62
CA GLU A 27 -9.58 0.98 -29.69
C GLU A 27 -8.93 2.26 -29.13
N SER A 28 -9.57 2.86 -28.13
CA SER A 28 -9.23 4.20 -27.63
C SER A 28 -9.40 4.32 -26.12
N PRO A 29 -8.64 5.23 -25.46
CA PRO A 29 -8.84 5.50 -24.06
C PRO A 29 -10.10 6.36 -23.84
N ALA A 30 -10.75 6.16 -22.70
CA ALA A 30 -11.89 6.96 -22.29
C ALA A 30 -11.50 8.43 -22.04
N SER A 31 -12.45 9.33 -22.23
CA SER A 31 -12.29 10.75 -21.89
C SER A 31 -12.45 10.99 -20.38
N ALA A 32 -12.00 12.15 -19.91
CA ALA A 32 -12.24 12.56 -18.53
C ALA A 32 -13.75 12.62 -18.19
N ALA A 33 -14.60 13.01 -19.15
CA ALA A 33 -16.05 13.06 -18.96
C ALA A 33 -16.66 11.66 -18.71
N TRP A 34 -16.07 10.61 -19.28
CA TRP A 34 -16.48 9.24 -18.98
C TRP A 34 -16.16 8.86 -17.53
N LEU A 35 -15.06 9.33 -16.95
CA LEU A 35 -14.70 9.02 -15.56
C LEU A 35 -15.75 9.53 -14.55
N TYR A 36 -16.44 10.64 -14.85
CA TYR A 36 -17.50 11.19 -14.00
C TYR A 36 -18.81 10.39 -14.04
N GLY A 37 -19.16 9.76 -15.17
CA GLY A 37 -20.51 9.23 -15.37
C GLY A 37 -20.59 7.87 -16.07
N GLY A 38 -19.46 7.26 -16.37
CA GLY A 38 -19.35 5.95 -17.03
C GLY A 38 -19.51 4.76 -16.09
N PHE A 39 -19.54 5.01 -14.79
CA PHE A 39 -19.61 3.98 -13.74
C PHE A 39 -21.01 3.82 -13.13
N GLY A 40 -21.91 4.78 -13.32
CA GLY A 40 -23.22 4.76 -12.65
C GLY A 40 -24.18 3.71 -13.19
N SER A 41 -24.89 3.04 -12.28
CA SER A 41 -26.01 2.10 -12.52
C SER A 41 -27.15 2.62 -13.41
N ASN A 42 -27.22 3.95 -13.63
CA ASN A 42 -28.33 4.59 -14.33
C ASN A 42 -28.09 4.84 -15.83
N ARG A 43 -26.88 4.60 -16.38
CA ARG A 43 -26.59 4.79 -17.81
C ARG A 43 -26.62 3.51 -18.66
N SER A 44 -26.78 2.32 -18.06
CA SER A 44 -27.11 1.10 -18.82
C SER A 44 -28.62 0.99 -19.16
N ARG A 45 -29.44 1.97 -18.73
CA ARG A 45 -30.88 2.01 -19.00
C ARG A 45 -31.19 2.54 -20.41
N TRP A 46 -30.97 1.68 -21.41
CA TRP A 46 -31.77 1.68 -22.64
C TRP A 46 -32.16 0.25 -23.02
N SER A 47 -32.64 -0.53 -22.06
CA SER A 47 -33.38 -1.75 -22.34
C SER A 47 -34.56 -1.79 -21.38
N ALA A 48 -35.77 -1.76 -21.94
CA ALA A 48 -37.01 -1.80 -21.17
C ALA A 48 -37.28 -3.17 -20.50
N ASP A 49 -36.49 -4.20 -20.85
CA ASP A 49 -36.73 -5.59 -20.44
C ASP A 49 -35.53 -6.30 -19.81
N ALA A 50 -34.43 -5.60 -19.49
CA ALA A 50 -33.29 -6.21 -18.81
C ALA A 50 -33.36 -5.98 -17.29
N GLN A 51 -33.39 -7.06 -16.51
CA GLN A 51 -33.07 -7.03 -15.07
C GLN A 51 -31.79 -6.22 -14.87
N ALA A 52 -31.82 -5.27 -13.93
CA ALA A 52 -30.70 -4.37 -13.67
C ALA A 52 -29.49 -5.18 -13.16
N GLU A 53 -28.56 -5.51 -14.07
CA GLU A 53 -27.22 -5.97 -13.70
C GLU A 53 -26.58 -4.90 -12.80
N PRO A 54 -26.10 -5.23 -11.60
CA PRO A 54 -25.48 -4.27 -10.70
C PRO A 54 -24.16 -3.79 -11.32
N GLY A 55 -24.17 -2.54 -11.79
CA GLY A 55 -22.95 -1.82 -12.19
C GLY A 55 -22.15 -1.36 -10.98
N TRP A 56 -21.11 -0.55 -11.20
CA TRP A 56 -20.34 0.02 -10.10
C TRP A 56 -21.23 0.83 -9.15
N HIS A 57 -20.99 0.69 -7.84
CA HIS A 57 -21.74 1.42 -6.81
C HIS A 57 -21.55 2.94 -6.92
N ASP A 58 -20.37 3.39 -7.37
CA ASP A 58 -20.04 4.80 -7.53
C ASP A 58 -18.88 5.01 -8.52
N SER A 59 -18.66 6.27 -8.93
CA SER A 59 -17.49 6.67 -9.71
C SER A 59 -16.23 6.69 -8.84
N PRO A 60 -15.06 6.27 -9.37
CA PRO A 60 -13.79 6.39 -8.66
C PRO A 60 -13.46 7.86 -8.29
N ILE A 61 -14.02 8.85 -8.98
CA ILE A 61 -13.76 10.27 -8.71
C ILE A 61 -14.23 10.73 -7.34
N SER A 62 -15.20 10.02 -6.74
CA SER A 62 -15.65 10.26 -5.37
C SER A 62 -14.58 9.89 -4.33
N TYR A 63 -13.57 9.10 -4.70
CA TYR A 63 -12.57 8.51 -3.80
C TYR A 63 -11.13 8.91 -4.15
N GLY A 64 -10.94 9.81 -5.12
CA GLY A 64 -9.61 10.22 -5.54
C GLY A 64 -9.61 11.42 -6.46
N GLU A 65 -8.47 11.63 -7.10
CA GLU A 65 -8.20 12.85 -7.84
C GLU A 65 -8.10 12.58 -9.34
N LEU A 66 -8.78 13.38 -10.15
CA LEU A 66 -8.64 13.32 -11.59
C LEU A 66 -7.24 13.78 -12.01
N GLY A 67 -6.59 12.98 -12.83
CA GLY A 67 -5.28 13.28 -13.39
C GLY A 67 -5.05 12.56 -14.71
N ARG A 68 -3.78 12.29 -15.00
CA ARG A 68 -3.36 11.52 -16.16
C ARG A 68 -2.34 10.48 -15.76
N VAL A 69 -2.41 9.32 -16.38
CA VAL A 69 -1.36 8.29 -16.27
C VAL A 69 -0.74 8.09 -17.64
N GLN A 70 0.58 7.92 -17.65
CA GLN A 70 1.32 7.55 -18.86
C GLN A 70 1.35 6.02 -18.95
N LEU A 71 0.97 5.48 -20.09
CA LEU A 71 0.98 4.04 -20.35
C LEU A 71 2.01 3.73 -21.44
N GLU A 72 2.91 2.82 -21.14
CA GLU A 72 3.88 2.26 -22.09
C GLU A 72 3.17 1.27 -23.01
N LEU A 73 3.30 1.45 -24.31
CA LEU A 73 2.65 0.62 -25.32
C LEU A 73 3.56 -0.56 -25.73
N PRO A 74 3.00 -1.74 -26.08
CA PRO A 74 3.80 -2.90 -26.49
C PRO A 74 4.69 -2.66 -27.71
N GLU A 75 4.24 -1.83 -28.65
CA GLU A 75 4.98 -1.48 -29.88
C GLU A 75 6.06 -0.39 -29.65
N GLY A 76 6.23 0.03 -28.40
CA GLY A 76 7.05 1.17 -28.04
C GLY A 76 6.26 2.48 -27.98
N GLY A 77 6.81 3.45 -27.25
CA GLY A 77 6.18 4.75 -27.01
C GLY A 77 5.27 4.78 -25.79
N VAL A 78 4.73 5.97 -25.53
CA VAL A 78 3.95 6.27 -24.33
C VAL A 78 2.65 6.97 -24.71
N ARG A 79 1.54 6.56 -24.10
CA ARG A 79 0.22 7.16 -24.27
C ARG A 79 -0.26 7.75 -22.96
N SER A 80 -0.58 9.04 -22.98
CA SER A 80 -1.18 9.72 -21.82
C SER A 80 -2.70 9.56 -21.81
N VAL A 81 -3.25 8.92 -20.79
CA VAL A 81 -4.70 8.69 -20.65
C VAL A 81 -5.26 9.43 -19.43
N ALA A 82 -6.52 9.85 -19.50
CA ALA A 82 -7.22 10.39 -18.33
C ALA A 82 -7.44 9.26 -17.32
N ALA A 83 -7.16 9.53 -16.04
CA ALA A 83 -7.30 8.55 -14.98
C ALA A 83 -7.72 9.22 -13.67
N VAL A 84 -8.38 8.47 -12.79
CA VAL A 84 -8.55 8.86 -11.39
C VAL A 84 -7.48 8.16 -10.56
N ARG A 85 -6.71 8.94 -9.80
CA ARG A 85 -5.71 8.45 -8.86
C ARG A 85 -6.39 8.21 -7.51
N LEU A 86 -6.48 6.94 -7.12
CA LEU A 86 -6.96 6.50 -5.83
C LEU A 86 -5.77 6.25 -4.90
N ASP A 87 -5.80 6.86 -3.73
CA ASP A 87 -4.90 6.46 -2.65
C ASP A 87 -5.30 5.06 -2.13
N PRO A 88 -4.48 4.41 -1.28
CA PRO A 88 -4.79 3.09 -0.73
C PRO A 88 -6.18 2.95 -0.09
N PHE A 89 -6.65 3.99 0.60
CA PHE A 89 -7.94 3.94 1.30
C PHE A 89 -9.10 4.10 0.31
N GLY A 90 -9.02 5.08 -0.58
CA GLY A 90 -9.98 5.30 -1.66
C GLY A 90 -10.08 4.09 -2.58
N ALA A 91 -8.96 3.42 -2.88
CA ALA A 91 -8.95 2.16 -3.62
C ALA A 91 -9.73 1.06 -2.88
N ALA A 92 -9.57 0.94 -1.56
CA ALA A 92 -10.28 -0.07 -0.78
C ALA A 92 -11.77 0.19 -0.63
N VAL A 93 -12.18 1.45 -0.45
CA VAL A 93 -13.60 1.78 -0.40
C VAL A 93 -14.22 1.55 -1.78
N TRP A 94 -13.59 2.05 -2.85
CA TRP A 94 -14.16 1.95 -4.19
C TRP A 94 -14.20 0.49 -4.71
N LEU A 95 -13.19 -0.33 -4.43
CA LEU A 95 -13.16 -1.75 -4.82
C LEU A 95 -13.87 -2.68 -3.84
N SER A 96 -14.54 -2.17 -2.80
CA SER A 96 -15.25 -3.02 -1.82
C SER A 96 -16.52 -3.67 -2.37
N ASP A 97 -17.10 -3.08 -3.41
CA ASP A 97 -18.31 -3.56 -4.08
C ASP A 97 -18.10 -3.49 -5.60
N THR A 98 -17.50 -4.52 -6.18
CA THR A 98 -17.23 -4.54 -7.63
C THR A 98 -18.39 -5.17 -8.40
N PRO A 99 -18.67 -4.70 -9.63
CA PRO A 99 -19.64 -5.36 -10.49
C PRO A 99 -19.19 -6.78 -10.85
N THR A 100 -20.15 -7.61 -11.25
CA THR A 100 -19.90 -8.97 -11.73
C THR A 100 -19.80 -9.02 -13.26
N GLY A 101 -19.25 -10.12 -13.78
CA GLY A 101 -19.21 -10.38 -15.23
C GLY A 101 -18.30 -9.43 -16.01
N ASP A 102 -18.71 -9.09 -17.23
CA ASP A 102 -17.86 -8.42 -18.23
C ASP A 102 -17.54 -6.95 -17.93
N GLN A 103 -18.19 -6.36 -16.92
CA GLN A 103 -17.93 -4.98 -16.49
C GLN A 103 -16.67 -4.86 -15.61
N LEU A 104 -16.23 -5.97 -15.02
CA LEU A 104 -15.02 -6.02 -14.20
C LEU A 104 -13.84 -6.51 -15.04
N SER A 105 -12.92 -5.60 -15.37
CA SER A 105 -11.70 -6.00 -16.08
C SER A 105 -10.82 -6.91 -15.23
N PRO A 106 -9.98 -7.77 -15.86
CA PRO A 106 -9.01 -8.59 -15.14
C PRO A 106 -8.06 -7.76 -14.26
N SER A 107 -7.72 -6.54 -14.67
CA SER A 107 -6.84 -5.66 -13.87
C SER A 107 -7.52 -5.19 -12.60
N LEU A 108 -8.78 -4.74 -12.66
CA LEU A 108 -9.53 -4.32 -11.48
C LEU A 108 -9.94 -5.49 -10.59
N ALA A 109 -10.26 -6.66 -11.16
CA ALA A 109 -10.48 -7.89 -10.38
C ALA A 109 -9.24 -8.25 -9.55
N TRP A 110 -8.06 -8.13 -10.15
CA TRP A 110 -6.79 -8.37 -9.46
C TRP A 110 -6.56 -7.37 -8.31
N PHE A 111 -6.77 -6.07 -8.55
CA PHE A 111 -6.66 -5.06 -7.50
C PHE A 111 -7.71 -5.21 -6.40
N ALA A 112 -8.94 -5.61 -6.74
CA ALA A 112 -10.00 -5.87 -5.76
C ALA A 112 -9.63 -7.03 -4.83
N SER A 113 -9.08 -8.11 -5.38
CA SER A 113 -8.55 -9.23 -4.60
C SER A 113 -7.41 -8.82 -3.68
N LEU A 114 -6.41 -8.08 -4.20
CA LEU A 114 -5.26 -7.63 -3.42
C LEU A 114 -5.67 -6.65 -2.30
N THR A 115 -6.62 -5.76 -2.60
CA THR A 115 -7.14 -4.81 -1.62
C THR A 115 -7.97 -5.49 -0.55
N SER A 116 -8.81 -6.45 -0.93
CA SER A 116 -9.55 -7.30 0.03
C SER A 116 -8.60 -8.08 0.94
N PHE A 117 -7.47 -8.55 0.41
CA PHE A 117 -6.42 -9.18 1.20
C PHE A 117 -5.78 -8.20 2.19
N ALA A 118 -5.44 -6.98 1.75
CA ALA A 118 -4.91 -5.93 2.63
C ALA A 118 -5.88 -5.57 3.76
N VAL A 119 -7.17 -5.41 3.46
CA VAL A 119 -8.24 -5.14 4.44
C VAL A 119 -8.31 -6.26 5.49
N ARG A 120 -8.24 -7.54 5.08
CA ARG A 120 -8.20 -8.67 6.02
C ARG A 120 -6.98 -8.64 6.93
N LEU A 121 -5.79 -8.33 6.41
CA LEU A 121 -4.57 -8.24 7.23
C LEU A 121 -4.68 -7.13 8.29
N VAL A 122 -5.17 -5.95 7.91
CA VAL A 122 -5.40 -4.84 8.84
C VAL A 122 -6.49 -5.18 9.85
N GLY A 123 -7.62 -5.75 9.39
CA GLY A 123 -8.74 -6.16 10.25
C GLY A 123 -8.36 -7.24 11.27
N HIS A 124 -7.49 -8.18 10.89
CA HIS A 124 -6.94 -9.19 11.80
C HIS A 124 -5.74 -8.71 12.62
N ARG A 125 -5.40 -7.41 12.56
CA ARG A 125 -4.28 -6.80 13.29
C ARG A 125 -2.93 -7.47 12.99
N ARG A 126 -2.76 -8.00 11.77
CA ARG A 126 -1.52 -8.59 11.26
C ARG A 126 -0.62 -7.51 10.66
N VAL A 127 -0.41 -6.43 11.42
CA VAL A 127 0.42 -5.29 11.00
C VAL A 127 1.37 -4.89 12.11
N VAL A 128 2.57 -4.47 11.74
CA VAL A 128 3.61 -4.00 12.66
C VAL A 128 4.22 -2.71 12.16
N PRO A 129 4.68 -1.84 13.06
CA PRO A 129 5.44 -0.68 12.65
C PRO A 129 6.84 -1.08 12.21
N GLU A 130 7.34 -0.43 11.17
CA GLU A 130 8.71 -0.52 10.67
C GLU A 130 9.24 0.90 10.46
N VAL A 131 10.51 1.11 10.77
CA VAL A 131 11.23 2.34 10.45
C VAL A 131 12.28 1.99 9.41
N LEU A 132 12.31 2.73 8.31
CA LEU A 132 13.23 2.51 7.19
C LEU A 132 13.60 3.84 6.53
N ASP A 133 14.62 3.80 5.68
CA ASP A 133 14.99 4.93 4.85
C ASP A 133 14.35 4.82 3.46
N GLU A 134 13.68 5.89 3.03
CA GLU A 134 13.11 6.08 1.70
C GLU A 134 13.78 7.31 1.06
N GLY A 135 14.89 7.07 0.35
CA GLY A 135 15.71 8.14 -0.22
C GLY A 135 16.37 8.97 0.89
N PRO A 136 16.19 10.31 0.93
CA PRO A 136 16.77 11.17 1.96
C PRO A 136 15.95 11.21 3.26
N PHE A 137 14.86 10.44 3.36
CA PHE A 137 13.94 10.51 4.48
C PHE A 137 13.91 9.21 5.29
N THR A 138 13.99 9.33 6.61
CA THR A 138 13.63 8.24 7.52
C THR A 138 12.12 8.28 7.75
N VAL A 139 11.45 7.16 7.49
CA VAL A 139 9.99 7.05 7.54
C VAL A 139 9.54 5.94 8.47
N ALA A 140 8.38 6.11 9.09
CA ALA A 140 7.71 5.05 9.81
C ALA A 140 6.54 4.53 8.96
N ARG A 141 6.48 3.22 8.70
CA ARG A 141 5.46 2.54 7.89
C ARG A 141 4.79 1.41 8.67
N TRP A 142 3.51 1.14 8.40
CA TRP A 142 2.89 -0.12 8.80
C TRP A 142 3.21 -1.18 7.75
N ARG A 143 3.67 -2.34 8.21
CA ARG A 143 3.99 -3.49 7.37
C ARG A 143 3.12 -4.69 7.73
N PRO A 144 2.69 -5.48 6.73
CA PRO A 144 1.98 -6.72 7.00
C PRO A 144 2.91 -7.75 7.66
N VAL A 145 2.36 -8.52 8.58
CA VAL A 145 2.98 -9.74 9.10
C VAL A 145 2.39 -10.92 8.31
N LEU A 146 3.21 -11.48 7.44
CA LEU A 146 2.82 -12.59 6.57
C LEU A 146 3.17 -13.94 7.22
N THR A 147 2.41 -14.96 6.83
CA THR A 147 2.68 -16.38 7.14
C THR A 147 3.06 -17.06 5.83
N PRO A 148 3.61 -18.29 5.86
CA PRO A 148 3.93 -19.00 4.62
C PRO A 148 2.74 -19.11 3.64
N GLU A 149 1.53 -19.33 4.15
CA GLU A 149 0.30 -19.35 3.33
C GLU A 149 0.01 -17.98 2.68
N HIS A 150 0.25 -16.89 3.40
CA HIS A 150 0.11 -15.55 2.83
C HIS A 150 1.15 -15.28 1.73
N ASP A 151 2.37 -15.78 1.91
CA ASP A 151 3.43 -15.64 0.91
C ASP A 151 3.10 -16.42 -0.36
N ASP A 152 2.56 -17.64 -0.25
CA ASP A 152 2.07 -18.44 -1.38
C ASP A 152 0.94 -17.74 -2.13
N ALA A 153 -0.04 -17.19 -1.40
CA ALA A 153 -1.13 -16.41 -2.00
C ALA A 153 -0.62 -15.17 -2.74
N LEU A 154 0.39 -14.49 -2.19
CA LEU A 154 1.01 -13.32 -2.80
C LEU A 154 1.82 -13.68 -4.06
N ALA A 155 2.53 -14.82 -4.03
CA ALA A 155 3.24 -15.35 -5.18
C ALA A 155 2.27 -15.73 -6.31
N HIS A 156 1.15 -16.38 -5.98
CA HIS A 156 0.09 -16.67 -6.95
C HIS A 156 -0.48 -15.39 -7.56
N ALA A 157 -0.81 -14.39 -6.73
CA ALA A 157 -1.29 -13.09 -7.21
C ALA A 157 -0.24 -12.39 -8.10
N ALA A 158 1.05 -12.50 -7.80
CA ALA A 158 2.10 -11.95 -8.64
C ALA A 158 2.18 -12.64 -10.02
N ALA A 159 2.00 -13.96 -10.07
CA ALA A 159 2.01 -14.73 -11.31
C ALA A 159 0.77 -14.46 -12.18
N SER A 160 -0.39 -14.20 -11.56
CA SER A 160 -1.65 -13.94 -12.26
C SER A 160 -1.87 -12.47 -12.64
N ALA A 161 -0.96 -11.57 -12.27
CA ALA A 161 -1.11 -10.13 -12.46
C ALA A 161 -1.10 -9.75 -13.95
N PRO A 162 -2.19 -9.16 -14.49
CA PRO A 162 -2.16 -8.61 -15.85
C PRO A 162 -1.03 -7.58 -16.02
N ALA A 163 -0.36 -7.59 -17.18
CA ALA A 163 0.77 -6.69 -17.44
C ALA A 163 0.43 -5.20 -17.23
N ILE A 164 -0.83 -4.83 -17.51
CA ILE A 164 -1.32 -3.46 -17.35
C ILE A 164 -1.36 -2.99 -15.89
N CYS A 165 -1.42 -3.91 -14.91
CA CYS A 165 -1.46 -3.56 -13.50
C CYS A 165 -0.19 -2.86 -13.02
N ARG A 166 0.96 -3.11 -13.65
CA ARG A 166 2.27 -2.56 -13.25
C ARG A 166 2.96 -1.78 -14.38
N ASN A 167 2.20 -1.36 -15.40
CA ASN A 167 2.73 -0.69 -16.57
C ASN A 167 3.50 0.59 -16.19
N GLY A 168 4.77 0.67 -16.58
CA GLY A 168 5.67 1.78 -16.23
C GLY A 168 5.95 1.93 -14.72
N SER A 169 5.80 0.86 -13.94
CA SER A 169 6.11 0.81 -12.51
C SER A 169 7.06 -0.34 -12.20
N SER A 170 8.06 -0.08 -11.34
CA SER A 170 8.94 -1.09 -10.78
C SER A 170 8.37 -1.79 -9.53
N ALA A 171 7.18 -1.41 -9.07
CA ALA A 171 6.59 -1.95 -7.86
C ALA A 171 6.27 -3.44 -8.03
N SER A 172 6.76 -4.27 -7.10
CA SER A 172 6.34 -5.66 -7.01
C SER A 172 4.93 -5.76 -6.42
N THR A 173 4.28 -6.92 -6.56
CA THR A 173 3.00 -7.18 -5.86
C THR A 173 3.14 -7.03 -4.34
N SER A 174 4.30 -7.38 -3.78
CA SER A 174 4.59 -7.18 -2.36
C SER A 174 4.65 -5.70 -1.99
N ASP A 175 5.25 -4.86 -2.85
CA ASP A 175 5.32 -3.42 -2.61
C ASP A 175 3.93 -2.77 -2.69
N ILE A 176 3.10 -3.21 -3.65
CA ILE A 176 1.71 -2.77 -3.76
C ILE A 176 0.93 -3.16 -2.51
N LEU A 177 1.03 -4.42 -2.06
CA LEU A 177 0.38 -4.88 -0.82
C LEU A 177 0.83 -4.06 0.39
N ARG A 178 2.14 -3.83 0.54
CA ARG A 178 2.70 -3.03 1.64
C ARG A 178 2.16 -1.60 1.63
N ALA A 179 2.05 -0.97 0.46
CA ALA A 179 1.48 0.37 0.34
C ALA A 179 -0.01 0.39 0.67
N LEU A 180 -0.77 -0.64 0.24
CA LEU A 180 -2.18 -0.80 0.58
C LEU A 180 -2.37 -0.93 2.10
N VAL A 181 -1.61 -1.82 2.73
CA VAL A 181 -1.64 -2.03 4.18
C VAL A 181 -1.26 -0.78 4.97
N ASP A 182 -0.19 -0.08 4.56
CA ASP A 182 0.24 1.16 5.21
C ASP A 182 -0.83 2.26 5.16
N GLY A 183 -1.39 2.51 3.97
CA GLY A 183 -2.42 3.51 3.80
C GLY A 183 -3.72 3.16 4.53
N LEU A 184 -4.13 1.89 4.52
CA LEU A 184 -5.32 1.43 5.26
C LEU A 184 -5.14 1.56 6.77
N ALA A 185 -4.00 1.13 7.31
CA ALA A 185 -3.73 1.26 8.74
C ALA A 185 -3.75 2.73 9.18
N ARG A 186 -3.13 3.63 8.41
CA ARG A 186 -3.19 5.09 8.66
C ARG A 186 -4.60 5.62 8.62
N ALA A 187 -5.39 5.24 7.63
CA ALA A 187 -6.76 5.69 7.50
C ALA A 187 -7.60 5.24 8.71
N VAL A 188 -7.47 3.99 9.16
CA VAL A 188 -8.16 3.49 10.36
C VAL A 188 -7.76 4.31 11.60
N LEU A 189 -6.47 4.57 11.80
CA LEU A 189 -5.99 5.36 12.93
C LEU A 189 -6.47 6.81 12.88
N HIS A 190 -6.47 7.42 11.68
CA HIS A 190 -6.92 8.78 11.46
C HIS A 190 -8.42 8.92 11.76
N HIS A 191 -9.27 8.06 11.18
CA HIS A 191 -10.73 8.07 11.43
C HIS A 191 -11.06 7.72 12.88
N GLY A 192 -10.26 6.86 13.51
CA GLY A 192 -10.35 6.55 14.94
C GLY A 192 -9.87 7.67 15.87
N SER A 193 -9.43 8.81 15.34
CA SER A 193 -8.82 9.91 16.10
C SER A 193 -7.70 9.44 17.02
N TRP A 194 -6.99 8.38 16.65
CA TRP A 194 -5.97 7.76 17.48
C TRP A 194 -4.79 8.70 17.64
N ARG A 195 -4.29 8.81 18.88
CA ARG A 195 -3.07 9.54 19.21
C ARG A 195 -2.24 8.71 20.17
N PRO A 196 -0.91 8.67 19.99
CA PRO A 196 -0.07 7.97 20.92
C PRO A 196 -0.05 8.70 22.27
N GLU A 197 -0.46 8.02 23.33
CA GLU A 197 -0.48 8.53 24.72
C GLU A 197 0.93 8.49 25.33
N LEU A 198 1.82 9.28 24.75
CA LEU A 198 3.22 9.36 25.16
C LEU A 198 3.41 10.73 25.80
N GLY A 199 3.63 10.75 27.11
CA GLY A 199 3.75 11.97 27.90
C GLY A 199 4.76 12.98 27.31
N ARG A 200 4.73 14.22 27.81
CA ARG A 200 5.58 15.33 27.29
C ARG A 200 7.01 15.33 27.84
N GLN A 201 7.55 14.16 28.19
CA GLN A 201 8.89 14.07 28.76
C GLN A 201 9.96 14.53 27.74
N ARG A 202 11.02 15.15 28.25
CA ARG A 202 12.16 15.62 27.44
C ARG A 202 13.18 14.52 27.12
N ASN A 203 13.02 13.32 27.69
CA ASN A 203 13.89 12.18 27.39
C ASN A 203 13.87 11.87 25.88
N THR A 204 15.05 11.82 25.27
CA THR A 204 15.27 11.55 23.84
C THR A 204 14.61 10.26 23.37
N GLU A 205 14.59 9.20 24.18
CA GLU A 205 13.89 7.95 23.85
C GLU A 205 12.37 8.15 23.71
N VAL A 206 11.77 8.93 24.62
CA VAL A 206 10.34 9.26 24.58
C VAL A 206 10.03 10.18 23.41
N GLN A 207 10.95 11.07 23.04
CA GLN A 207 10.82 11.90 21.86
C GLN A 207 10.85 11.08 20.57
N ALA A 208 11.80 10.15 20.43
CA ALA A 208 11.91 9.24 19.29
C ALA A 208 10.65 8.38 19.16
N LEU A 209 10.19 7.79 20.25
CA LEU A 209 8.97 6.98 20.28
C LEU A 209 7.75 7.82 19.88
N ARG A 210 7.60 9.03 20.42
CA ARG A 210 6.53 9.94 20.00
C ARG A 210 6.63 10.32 18.53
N ALA A 211 7.81 10.59 18.01
CA ALA A 211 8.01 10.96 16.61
C ALA A 211 7.59 9.82 15.67
N VAL A 212 8.07 8.60 15.93
CA VAL A 212 7.73 7.39 15.15
C VAL A 212 6.22 7.11 15.19
N PHE A 213 5.62 7.03 16.38
CA PHE A 213 4.19 6.73 16.48
C PHE A 213 3.28 7.87 15.98
N THR A 214 3.75 9.12 16.04
CA THR A 214 3.04 10.24 15.39
C THR A 214 3.12 10.12 13.87
N ALA A 215 4.28 9.76 13.31
CA ALA A 215 4.44 9.54 11.89
C ALA A 215 3.55 8.38 11.39
N LEU A 216 3.44 7.29 12.16
CA LEU A 216 2.57 6.15 11.85
C LEU A 216 1.07 6.47 11.83
N GLY A 217 0.62 7.48 12.58
CA GLY A 217 -0.79 7.88 12.65
C GLY A 217 -1.19 8.95 11.63
N LYS A 218 -0.23 9.57 10.94
CA LYS A 218 -0.47 10.65 9.97
C LYS A 218 -0.43 10.14 8.52
N HIS A 219 -0.90 10.94 7.58
CA HIS A 219 -0.69 10.67 6.15
C HIS A 219 0.79 10.83 5.74
N ASP A 220 1.51 11.77 6.36
CA ASP A 220 2.96 11.96 6.18
C ASP A 220 3.74 10.97 7.07
N PRO A 221 4.48 10.01 6.47
CA PRO A 221 5.23 8.99 7.20
C PRO A 221 6.60 9.47 7.68
N VAL A 222 7.02 10.70 7.35
CA VAL A 222 8.36 11.20 7.62
C VAL A 222 8.57 11.46 9.11
N ILE A 223 9.64 10.89 9.65
CA ILE A 223 10.15 11.20 10.98
C ILE A 223 11.01 12.45 10.83
N ARG A 224 10.61 13.56 11.46
CA ARG A 224 11.38 14.79 11.37
C ARG A 224 12.74 14.62 12.05
N SER A 225 13.78 15.09 11.35
CA SER A 225 15.17 15.03 11.83
C SER A 225 15.35 15.78 13.16
N GLY A 226 16.27 15.29 13.98
CA GLY A 226 16.63 15.84 15.29
C GLY A 226 18.14 15.87 15.50
N THR A 227 18.56 15.86 16.76
CA THR A 227 19.98 15.75 17.16
C THR A 227 20.53 14.34 16.88
N ASP A 228 21.85 14.17 16.92
CA ASP A 228 22.47 12.85 16.76
C ASP A 228 21.99 11.85 17.81
N GLU A 229 21.79 12.30 19.05
CA GLU A 229 21.21 11.49 20.14
C GLU A 229 19.79 11.01 19.80
N PHE A 230 19.00 11.85 19.12
CA PHE A 230 17.66 11.49 18.66
C PHE A 230 17.72 10.41 17.58
N HIS A 231 18.64 10.53 16.62
CA HIS A 231 18.83 9.51 15.58
C HIS A 231 19.26 8.17 16.18
N HIS A 232 20.19 8.16 17.14
CA HIS A 232 20.55 6.94 17.87
C HIS A 232 19.36 6.30 18.60
N ALA A 233 18.50 7.13 19.20
CA ALA A 233 17.29 6.65 19.88
C ALA A 233 16.25 6.08 18.88
N VAL A 234 16.15 6.65 17.67
CA VAL A 234 15.33 6.09 16.58
C VAL A 234 15.90 4.75 16.14
N ASP A 235 17.21 4.62 15.93
CA ASP A 235 17.86 3.36 15.55
C ASP A 235 17.66 2.25 16.59
N ASP A 236 17.76 2.60 17.88
CA ASP A 236 17.47 1.67 18.97
C ASP A 236 16.02 1.20 18.96
N LEU A 237 15.09 2.11 18.65
CA LEU A 237 13.68 1.76 18.50
C LEU A 237 13.47 0.86 17.28
N THR A 238 14.10 1.16 16.14
CA THR A 238 14.08 0.34 14.92
C THR A 238 14.49 -1.10 15.23
N ARG A 239 15.62 -1.29 15.95
CA ARG A 239 16.07 -2.63 16.40
C ARG A 239 15.10 -3.33 17.34
N ARG A 240 14.32 -2.59 18.14
CA ARG A 240 13.28 -3.16 19.01
C ARG A 240 12.05 -3.59 18.19
N LEU A 241 11.64 -2.78 17.22
CA LEU A 241 10.52 -3.06 16.33
C LEU A 241 10.81 -4.25 15.40
N ASP A 242 12.01 -4.32 14.84
CA ASP A 242 12.39 -5.44 13.98
C ASP A 242 12.38 -6.78 14.74
N ARG A 243 12.93 -6.81 15.95
CA ARG A 243 12.82 -8.00 16.83
C ARG A 243 11.38 -8.38 17.14
N HIS A 244 10.48 -7.40 17.28
CA HIS A 244 9.06 -7.67 17.48
C HIS A 244 8.41 -8.27 16.22
N ARG A 245 8.74 -7.74 15.04
CA ARG A 245 8.30 -8.28 13.74
C ARG A 245 8.76 -9.73 13.55
N LEU A 246 10.04 -10.02 13.77
CA LEU A 246 10.61 -11.37 13.66
C LEU A 246 9.89 -12.35 14.60
N ARG A 247 9.62 -11.96 15.85
CA ARG A 247 8.86 -12.79 16.79
C ARG A 247 7.45 -13.09 16.29
N LEU A 248 6.77 -12.11 15.68
CA LEU A 248 5.43 -12.29 15.12
C LEU A 248 5.42 -13.16 13.86
N ALA A 249 6.52 -13.20 13.12
CA ALA A 249 6.75 -14.12 12.01
C ALA A 249 7.12 -15.55 12.48
N GLY A 250 7.25 -15.78 13.79
CA GLY A 250 7.63 -17.08 14.34
C GLY A 250 9.13 -17.34 14.38
N GLU A 251 9.97 -16.33 14.07
CA GLU A 251 11.42 -16.47 14.13
C GLU A 251 11.93 -16.36 15.57
N PRO A 252 12.93 -17.18 15.95
CA PRO A 252 13.54 -17.10 17.27
C PRO A 252 14.35 -15.80 17.39
N VAL A 253 13.98 -14.95 18.35
CA VAL A 253 14.76 -13.75 18.67
C VAL A 253 15.97 -14.15 19.51
N VAL A 254 17.10 -14.40 18.85
CA VAL A 254 18.37 -14.71 19.51
C VAL A 254 19.00 -13.42 20.03
N ARG A 255 19.44 -13.41 21.29
CA ARG A 255 20.22 -12.31 21.87
C ARG A 255 21.63 -12.82 22.16
N GLY A 256 22.60 -12.39 21.35
CA GLY A 256 24.01 -12.65 21.62
C GLY A 256 24.38 -12.09 22.99
N ARG A 257 24.94 -12.94 23.85
CA ARG A 257 25.52 -12.54 25.13
C ARG A 257 27.01 -12.68 25.00
N VAL A 258 27.70 -11.56 24.96
CA VAL A 258 29.15 -11.53 24.92
C VAL A 258 29.65 -11.44 26.36
N ARG A 259 30.65 -12.24 26.69
CA ARG A 259 31.34 -12.14 27.98
C ARG A 259 32.74 -11.59 27.74
N LEU A 260 33.08 -10.52 28.46
CA LEU A 260 34.47 -10.11 28.60
C LEU A 260 35.14 -11.05 29.59
N THR A 261 36.17 -11.76 29.14
CA THR A 261 37.05 -12.54 29.99
C THR A 261 38.22 -11.66 30.41
N LEU A 262 38.54 -11.69 31.71
CA LEU A 262 39.72 -11.00 32.22
C LEU A 262 40.94 -11.78 31.72
N PRO A 263 41.91 -11.14 31.06
CA PRO A 263 43.16 -11.81 30.69
C PRO A 263 43.90 -12.28 31.94
N ASP A 264 44.55 -13.44 31.86
CA ASP A 264 45.32 -14.01 32.98
C ASP A 264 46.60 -13.19 33.26
N ASP A 265 47.15 -12.50 32.26
CA ASP A 265 48.31 -11.63 32.37
C ASP A 265 47.93 -10.14 32.07
N PRO A 266 48.39 -9.16 32.86
CA PRO A 266 48.17 -7.74 32.61
C PRO A 266 48.62 -7.23 31.23
N GLY A 267 49.53 -7.94 30.55
CA GLY A 267 49.99 -7.60 29.21
C GLY A 267 49.11 -8.13 28.07
N ASP A 268 48.17 -9.04 28.36
CA ASP A 268 47.39 -9.72 27.33
C ASP A 268 46.20 -8.90 26.83
N PRO A 269 45.83 -9.05 25.55
CA PRO A 269 44.67 -8.36 25.00
C PRO A 269 43.37 -8.90 25.62
N TRP A 270 42.41 -8.01 25.80
CA TRP A 270 41.05 -8.40 26.18
C TRP A 270 40.43 -9.26 25.09
N LEU A 271 40.05 -10.48 25.46
CA LEU A 271 39.37 -11.40 24.56
C LEU A 271 37.85 -11.25 24.72
N VAL A 272 37.17 -11.36 23.60
CA VAL A 272 35.72 -11.25 23.49
C VAL A 272 35.20 -12.61 23.03
N GLU A 273 34.53 -13.33 23.91
CA GLU A 273 33.98 -14.66 23.61
C GLU A 273 32.46 -14.60 23.41
N LEU A 274 31.96 -15.44 22.48
CA LEU A 274 30.55 -15.58 22.10
C LEU A 274 29.84 -16.68 22.87
#